data_AF-A0A4R1L6U5-F1
#
_entry.id   AF-A0A4R1L6U5-F1
#
_cell.length_a   1.000
_cell.length_b   1.000
_cell.length_c   1.000
_cell.angle_alpha   90.00
_cell.angle_beta   90.00
_cell.angle_gamma   90.00
#
_symmetry.space_group_name_H-M   'P 1'
#
loop_
_entity.id
_entity.type
_entity.pdbx_description
1 polymer ?
#
loop_
_entity_poly.entity_id
_entity_poly.type
_entity_poly.pdbx_seq_one_letter_code
_entity_poly.pdbx_strand_id
1 'polypeptide(L)'
;MSIFNERRDELEKHEFMLGPARGRLAVSLDVLTDALILVGQHGVYCTSTRNPSMPALDLQAVLSGINGAKELIQSVIKELEAERATQP
;
A
#
# COMPACT_ATOMS: atom_id res chain seq x y z
N MET A 1 1.86 -1.14 18.49
CA MET A 1 2.29 0.24 18.84
C MET A 1 1.58 1.18 17.86
N SER A 2 1.90 2.46 17.81
CA SER A 2 1.38 3.32 16.72
C SER A 2 2.22 3.11 15.46
N ILE A 3 1.61 3.14 14.26
CA ILE A 3 2.33 3.02 12.98
C ILE A 3 3.42 4.10 12.84
N PHE A 4 3.21 5.28 13.44
CA PHE A 4 4.19 6.37 13.46
C PHE A 4 5.46 6.03 14.26
N ASN A 5 5.37 5.12 15.23
CA ASN A 5 6.53 4.64 15.97
C ASN A 5 7.18 3.44 15.27
N GLU A 6 6.37 2.54 14.71
CA GLU A 6 6.86 1.34 14.01
C GLU A 6 7.63 1.68 12.71
N ARG A 7 7.21 2.76 12.03
CA ARG A 7 7.75 3.20 10.74
C ARG A 7 8.50 4.53 10.82
N ARG A 8 8.98 4.90 12.02
CA ARG A 8 9.55 6.25 12.28
C ARG A 8 10.66 6.61 11.28
N ASP A 9 11.67 5.76 11.15
CA ASP A 9 12.85 6.05 10.32
C ASP A 9 12.49 6.19 8.83
N GLU A 10 11.55 5.37 8.36
CA GLU A 10 11.01 5.43 7.00
C GLU A 10 10.22 6.71 6.78
N LEU A 11 9.35 7.08 7.74
CA LEU A 11 8.60 8.33 7.71
C LEU A 11 9.54 9.53 7.67
N GLU A 12 10.53 9.62 8.56
CA GLU A 12 11.49 10.72 8.59
C GLU A 12 12.23 10.86 7.25
N LYS A 13 12.72 9.75 6.70
CA LYS A 13 13.41 9.72 5.41
C LYS A 13 12.51 10.19 4.26
N HIS A 14 11.30 9.64 4.16
CA HIS A 14 10.40 9.92 3.04
C HIS A 14 9.76 11.32 3.15
N GLU A 15 9.42 11.78 4.35
CA GLU A 15 8.93 13.15 4.59
C GLU A 15 10.01 14.18 4.26
N PHE A 16 11.28 13.91 4.59
CA PHE A 16 12.40 14.79 4.22
C PHE A 16 12.57 14.92 2.70
N MET A 17 12.54 13.80 1.97
CA MET A 17 12.78 13.79 0.52
C MET A 17 11.61 14.32 -0.30
N LEU A 18 10.36 14.03 0.13
CA LEU A 18 9.16 14.24 -0.69
C LEU A 18 8.22 15.31 -0.13
N GLY A 19 8.47 15.79 1.09
CA GLY A 19 7.54 16.58 1.88
C GLY A 19 6.56 15.71 2.68
N PRO A 20 5.89 16.26 3.70
CA PRO A 20 5.13 15.48 4.69
C PRO A 20 4.02 14.61 4.08
N ALA A 21 3.20 15.19 3.20
CA ALA A 21 2.06 14.49 2.60
C ALA A 21 2.51 13.34 1.69
N ARG A 22 3.39 13.63 0.72
CA ARG A 22 3.92 12.61 -0.21
C ARG A 22 4.76 11.56 0.51
N GLY A 23 5.52 11.95 1.53
CA GLY A 23 6.30 11.03 2.35
C GLY A 23 5.43 10.00 3.08
N ARG A 24 4.36 10.46 3.73
CA ARG A 24 3.40 9.56 4.40
C ARG A 24 2.68 8.64 3.43
N LEU A 25 2.29 9.15 2.26
CA LEU A 25 1.64 8.33 1.22
C LEU A 25 2.61 7.27 0.66
N ALA A 26 3.89 7.59 0.52
CA ALA A 26 4.91 6.62 0.13
C ALA A 26 5.05 5.50 1.17
N VAL A 27 5.19 5.83 2.46
CA VAL A 27 5.24 4.81 3.53
C VAL A 27 3.94 4.00 3.61
N SER A 28 2.79 4.63 3.33
CA SER A 28 1.50 3.93 3.26
C SER A 28 1.48 2.87 2.15
N LEU A 29 2.11 3.13 1.00
CA LEU A 29 2.26 2.14 -0.07
C LEU A 29 3.13 0.96 0.36
N ASP A 30 4.19 1.21 1.13
CA ASP A 30 5.06 0.15 1.64
C ASP A 30 4.28 -0.75 2.62
N VAL A 31 3.54 -0.15 3.55
CA VAL A 31 2.68 -0.89 4.49
C VAL A 31 1.64 -1.75 3.76
N LEU A 32 0.97 -1.21 2.75
CA LEU A 32 0.02 -1.98 1.93
C LEU A 32 0.70 -3.08 1.12
N THR A 33 1.95 -2.87 0.69
CA THR A 33 2.72 -3.87 -0.04
C THR A 33 3.12 -5.02 0.88
N ASP A 34 3.54 -4.75 2.10
CA ASP A 34 3.81 -5.77 3.11
C ASP A 34 2.55 -6.59 3.42
N ALA A 35 1.40 -5.92 3.60
CA ALA A 35 0.13 -6.59 3.80
C ALA A 35 -0.24 -7.49 2.62
N LEU A 36 -0.03 -7.03 1.39
CA LEU A 36 -0.30 -7.80 0.18
C LEU A 36 0.57 -9.06 0.09
N ILE A 37 1.85 -8.97 0.46
CA ILE A 37 2.77 -10.12 0.50
C ILE A 37 2.26 -11.17 1.51
N LEU A 38 1.92 -10.74 2.73
CA LEU A 38 1.45 -11.63 3.79
C LEU A 38 0.12 -12.32 3.43
N VAL A 39 -0.84 -11.56 2.90
CA VAL A 39 -2.14 -12.11 2.46
C VAL A 39 -1.97 -13.03 1.26
N GLY A 40 -1.11 -12.66 0.30
CA GLY A 40 -0.80 -13.48 -0.88
C GLY A 40 -0.22 -14.84 -0.49
N GLN A 41 0.70 -14.88 0.48
CA GLN A 41 1.24 -16.13 1.01
C GLN A 41 0.15 -16.98 1.68
N HIS A 42 -0.74 -16.37 2.45
CA HIS A 42 -1.85 -17.09 3.06
C HIS A 42 -2.79 -17.72 2.02
N GLY A 43 -3.00 -17.05 0.88
CA GLY A 43 -3.78 -17.55 -0.26
C GLY A 43 -3.25 -18.83 -0.90
N VAL A 44 -1.98 -19.19 -0.69
CA VAL A 44 -1.40 -20.48 -1.12
C VAL A 44 -2.01 -21.64 -0.32
N TYR A 45 -2.30 -21.41 0.96
CA TYR A 45 -2.82 -22.44 1.87
C TYR A 45 -4.34 -22.39 1.98
N CYS A 46 -4.93 -21.20 1.85
CA CYS A 46 -6.36 -20.99 1.93
C CYS A 46 -6.95 -20.86 0.52
N THR A 47 -7.28 -22.01 -0.07
CA THR A 47 -7.76 -22.12 -1.46
C THR A 47 -9.28 -22.28 -1.53
N SER A 48 -9.85 -21.95 -2.70
CA SER A 48 -11.27 -22.09 -2.96
C SER A 48 -11.68 -23.56 -3.01
N THR A 49 -12.79 -23.89 -2.32
CA THR A 49 -13.39 -25.22 -2.37
C THR A 49 -13.90 -25.60 -3.76
N ARG A 50 -14.26 -24.60 -4.58
CA ARG A 50 -14.72 -24.80 -5.97
C ARG A 50 -13.56 -24.94 -6.94
N ASN A 51 -12.45 -24.25 -6.70
CA ASN A 51 -11.26 -24.32 -7.55
C ASN A 51 -9.98 -24.20 -6.70
N PRO A 52 -9.32 -25.34 -6.37
CA PRO A 52 -8.12 -25.34 -5.53
C PRO A 52 -6.92 -24.59 -6.12
N SER A 53 -6.92 -24.21 -7.41
CA SER A 53 -5.86 -23.39 -8.00
C SER A 53 -6.00 -21.90 -7.70
N MET A 54 -7.10 -21.48 -7.07
CA MET A 54 -7.37 -20.09 -6.72
C MET A 54 -7.48 -19.93 -5.20
N PRO A 55 -7.09 -18.77 -4.63
CA PRO A 55 -7.35 -18.47 -3.22
C PRO A 55 -8.84 -18.47 -2.89
N ALA A 56 -9.18 -18.54 -1.60
CA ALA A 56 -10.55 -18.33 -1.14
C ALA A 56 -11.11 -16.97 -1.61
N LEU A 57 -12.43 -16.90 -1.83
CA LEU A 57 -13.08 -15.74 -2.48
C LEU A 57 -12.90 -14.44 -1.69
N ASP A 58 -12.97 -14.53 -0.37
CA ASP A 58 -12.69 -13.44 0.56
C ASP A 58 -11.23 -12.96 0.47
N LEU A 59 -10.26 -13.87 0.37
CA LEU A 59 -8.86 -13.50 0.14
C LEU A 59 -8.64 -12.82 -1.21
N GLN A 60 -9.32 -13.27 -2.26
CA GLN A 60 -9.29 -12.58 -3.55
C GLN A 60 -9.84 -11.16 -3.43
N ALA A 61 -10.93 -10.97 -2.68
CA ALA A 61 -11.52 -9.65 -2.44
C ALA A 61 -10.58 -8.73 -1.65
N VAL A 62 -9.90 -9.25 -0.61
CA VAL A 62 -8.90 -8.49 0.16
C VAL A 62 -7.71 -8.10 -0.72
N LEU A 63 -7.16 -9.03 -1.49
CA LEU A 63 -6.04 -8.76 -2.42
C LEU A 63 -6.43 -7.69 -3.45
N SER A 64 -7.64 -7.78 -4.01
CA SER A 64 -8.16 -6.79 -4.94
C SER A 64 -8.31 -5.42 -4.28
N GLY A 65 -8.88 -5.36 -3.07
CA GLY A 65 -9.06 -4.12 -2.31
C GLY A 65 -7.73 -3.43 -1.96
N ILE A 66 -6.73 -4.20 -1.53
CA ILE A 66 -5.39 -3.66 -1.23
C ILE A 66 -4.72 -3.12 -2.50
N ASN A 67 -4.80 -3.84 -3.62
CA ASN A 67 -4.27 -3.36 -4.90
C ASN A 67 -4.95 -2.06 -5.34
N GLY A 68 -6.29 -2.00 -5.30
CA GLY A 68 -7.03 -0.78 -5.63
C GLY A 68 -6.67 0.40 -4.72
N ALA A 69 -6.50 0.17 -3.42
CA ALA A 69 -6.04 1.20 -2.50
C ALA A 69 -4.65 1.74 -2.86
N LYS A 70 -3.73 0.87 -3.28
CA LYS A 70 -2.40 1.27 -3.76
C LYS A 70 -2.49 2.12 -5.02
N GLU A 71 -3.32 1.74 -5.99
CA GLU A 71 -3.52 2.52 -7.21
C GLU A 71 -4.04 3.94 -6.91
N LEU A 72 -5.03 4.05 -6.02
CA LEU A 72 -5.57 5.35 -5.59
C LEU A 72 -4.50 6.21 -4.90
N ILE A 73 -3.72 5.64 -3.98
CA ILE A 73 -2.64 6.36 -3.31
C ILE A 73 -1.57 6.82 -4.31
N GLN A 74 -1.17 5.95 -5.24
CA GLN A 74 -0.21 6.31 -6.30
C GLN A 74 -0.74 7.44 -7.18
N SER A 75 -2.05 7.46 -7.47
CA SER A 75 -2.69 8.56 -8.19
C SER A 75 -2.55 9.88 -7.44
N VAL A 76 -2.84 9.91 -6.13
CA VAL A 76 -2.72 11.12 -5.29
C VAL A 76 -1.27 11.61 -5.24
N ILE A 77 -0.29 10.70 -5.11
CA ILE A 77 1.13 11.09 -5.11
C ILE A 77 1.51 11.80 -6.43
N LYS A 78 1.03 11.31 -7.57
CA LYS A 78 1.27 11.92 -8.89
C LYS A 78 0.62 13.30 -9.01
N GLU A 79 -0.61 13.44 -8.49
CA GLU A 79 -1.32 14.72 -8.47
C GLU A 79 -0.56 15.77 -7.66
N LEU A 80 -0.15 15.43 -6.43
CA LEU A 80 0.66 16.30 -5.57
C LEU A 80 2.02 16.68 -6.18
N GLU A 81 2.60 15.79 -6.98
CA GLU A 81 3.83 16.07 -7.74
C GLU A 81 3.61 17.09 -8.86
N ALA A 82 2.51 16.94 -9.61
CA ALA A 82 2.13 17.86 -10.67
C ALA A 82 1.81 19.25 -10.11
N GLU A 83 1.05 19.33 -9.02
CA GLU A 83 0.74 20.59 -8.33
C GLU A 83 2.00 21.36 -7.93
N ARG A 84 2.98 20.66 -7.32
CA ARG A 84 4.27 21.26 -6.94
C ARG A 84 5.05 21.77 -8.15
N ALA A 85 5.03 21.06 -9.28
CA ALA A 85 5.72 21.49 -10.49
C ALA A 85 5.09 22.73 -11.13
N THR A 86 3.81 22.98 -10.86
CA THR A 86 3.08 24.17 -11.35
C THR A 86 3.13 25.36 -10.41
N GLN A 87 3.62 25.20 -9.17
CA GLN A 87 3.81 26.30 -8.23
C GLN A 87 5.10 27.09 -8.58
N PRO A 88 5.02 28.42 -8.75
CA PRO A 88 6.15 29.27 -9.13
C PRO A 88 7.20 29.44 -8.02
#